data_AF-A0A1V1NR98-F1
#
_entry.id   AF-A0A1V1NR98-F1
#
_cell.length_a   1.000
_cell.length_b   1.000
_cell.length_c   1.000
_cell.angle_alpha   90.00
_cell.angle_beta   90.00
_cell.angle_gamma   90.00
#
_symmetry.space_group_name_H-M   'P 1'
#
loop_
_entity.id
_entity.type
_entity.pdbx_description
1 polymer ?
#
loop_
_entity_poly.entity_id
_entity_poly.type
_entity_poly.pdbx_seq_one_letter_code
_entity_poly.pdbx_strand_id
1 'polypeptide(L)'
;MTKRISIHHINTQVRLSSNTLEISPFHATIGGGKIGAQLKIKRDQQFNIFTNIITQDMNVGQMLKELDISEMFDGALDFRIHLKTQGESLSQWMSYLDGYVSVQMENGKLYNQYVNMLGGELSSNLFRLVNPMKKINIRILTVWPRDLTFVMVMQIQPL
;
A
#
# COMPACT_ATOMS: atom_id res chain seq x y z
N MET A 1 -20.23 5.72 15.33
CA MET A 1 -19.87 6.93 14.57
C MET A 1 -19.49 6.51 13.16
N THR A 2 -19.96 7.20 12.12
CA THR A 2 -19.67 6.86 10.71
C THR A 2 -18.28 7.40 10.36
N LYS A 3 -17.32 6.50 10.12
CA LYS A 3 -15.96 6.87 9.70
C LYS A 3 -16.03 7.58 8.34
N ARG A 4 -15.43 8.77 8.23
CA ARG A 4 -15.41 9.57 7.00
C ARG A 4 -13.95 9.78 6.62
N ILE A 5 -13.55 9.22 5.47
CA ILE A 5 -12.26 9.55 4.85
C ILE A 5 -12.50 10.78 3.97
N SER A 6 -11.76 11.85 4.22
CA SER A 6 -11.83 13.06 3.38
C SER A 6 -10.88 12.91 2.18
N ILE A 7 -11.44 13.00 0.97
CA ILE A 7 -10.69 12.97 -0.30
C ILE A 7 -10.94 14.28 -1.04
N HIS A 8 -9.87 14.97 -1.42
CA HIS A 8 -9.94 16.26 -2.13
C HIS A 8 -9.21 16.20 -3.47
N HIS A 9 -9.53 17.12 -4.38
CA HIS A 9 -8.83 17.34 -5.65
C HIS A 9 -8.63 16.07 -6.50
N ILE A 10 -9.69 15.28 -6.69
CA ILE A 10 -9.63 14.07 -7.52
C ILE A 10 -9.49 14.48 -8.99
N ASN A 11 -8.39 14.06 -9.62
CA ASN A 11 -8.19 14.13 -11.05
C ASN A 11 -7.92 12.70 -11.56
N THR A 12 -8.82 12.19 -12.39
CA THR A 12 -8.70 10.83 -12.93
C THR A 12 -9.16 10.72 -14.37
N GLN A 13 -8.55 9.81 -15.12
CA GLN A 13 -9.07 9.36 -16.41
C GLN A 13 -9.34 7.87 -16.37
N VAL A 14 -10.52 7.48 -16.84
CA VAL A 14 -10.91 6.08 -17.01
C VAL A 14 -11.06 5.81 -18.49
N ARG A 15 -10.28 4.87 -19.02
CA ARG A 15 -10.35 4.41 -20.40
C ARG A 15 -10.76 2.95 -20.41
N LEU A 16 -11.82 2.64 -21.15
CA LEU A 16 -12.24 1.28 -21.42
C LEU A 16 -12.13 1.01 -22.92
N SER A 17 -11.45 -0.06 -23.27
CA SER A 17 -11.32 -0.59 -24.64
C SER A 17 -11.65 -2.09 -24.62
N SER A 18 -11.74 -2.71 -25.79
CA SER A 18 -12.27 -4.07 -25.97
C SER A 18 -11.68 -5.13 -25.03
N ASN A 19 -10.44 -4.97 -24.58
CA ASN A 19 -9.80 -5.89 -23.63
C ASN A 19 -8.96 -5.17 -22.56
N THR A 20 -9.19 -3.88 -22.32
CA THR A 20 -8.36 -3.11 -21.38
C THR A 20 -9.19 -2.07 -20.64
N LEU A 21 -9.11 -2.11 -19.30
CA LEU A 21 -9.55 -1.04 -18.41
C LEU A 21 -8.30 -0.36 -17.86
N GLU A 22 -8.19 0.95 -18.03
CA GLU A 22 -7.09 1.75 -17.53
C GLU A 22 -7.63 2.94 -16.74
N ILE A 23 -7.15 3.10 -15.51
CA ILE A 23 -7.34 4.28 -14.69
C ILE A 23 -5.98 4.94 -14.57
N SER A 24 -5.74 5.98 -15.36
CA SER A 24 -4.45 6.69 -15.35
C SER A 24 -4.54 8.07 -16.02
N PRO A 25 -4.07 9.13 -15.34
CA PRO A 25 -3.61 9.12 -13.96
C PRO A 25 -4.80 9.03 -12.99
N PHE A 26 -4.57 8.65 -11.73
CA PHE A 26 -5.43 8.99 -10.60
C PHE A 26 -4.60 9.86 -9.64
N HIS A 27 -5.04 11.07 -9.38
CA HIS A 27 -4.45 11.96 -8.38
C HIS A 27 -5.52 12.41 -7.40
N ALA A 28 -5.18 12.47 -6.13
CA ALA A 28 -6.03 13.06 -5.10
C ALA A 28 -5.20 13.60 -3.94
N THR A 29 -5.85 14.26 -2.99
CA THR A 29 -5.30 14.60 -1.68
C THR A 29 -6.06 13.82 -0.61
N ILE A 30 -5.35 13.07 0.23
CA ILE A 30 -5.91 12.23 1.31
C ILE A 30 -5.05 12.41 2.55
N GLY A 31 -5.67 12.68 3.71
CA GLY A 31 -4.94 12.85 4.98
C GLY A 31 -3.88 13.95 4.92
N GLY A 32 -4.16 15.05 4.21
CA GLY A 32 -3.22 16.16 3.99
C GLY A 32 -2.11 15.91 2.96
N GLY A 33 -1.87 14.66 2.55
CA GLY A 33 -0.85 14.29 1.57
C GLY A 33 -1.39 14.09 0.17
N LYS A 34 -0.50 14.00 -0.81
CA LYS A 34 -0.84 13.71 -2.21
C LYS A 34 -0.80 12.21 -2.44
N ILE A 35 -1.75 11.71 -3.22
CA ILE A 35 -1.74 10.34 -3.75
C ILE A 35 -1.72 10.38 -5.28
N GLY A 36 -0.86 9.58 -5.87
CA GLY A 36 -0.84 9.25 -7.28
C GLY A 36 -1.02 7.76 -7.45
N ALA A 37 -1.94 7.34 -8.31
CA ALA A 37 -2.18 5.93 -8.59
C ALA A 37 -2.42 5.70 -10.09
N GLN A 38 -2.16 4.47 -10.51
CA GLN A 38 -2.57 3.95 -11.81
C GLN A 38 -3.01 2.51 -11.64
N LEU A 39 -4.07 2.14 -12.35
CA LEU A 39 -4.56 0.77 -12.45
C LEU A 39 -4.71 0.43 -13.92
N LYS A 40 -4.18 -0.73 -14.32
CA LYS A 40 -4.39 -1.28 -15.65
C LYS A 40 -4.79 -2.73 -15.52
N ILE A 41 -5.94 -3.06 -16.09
CA ILE A 41 -6.45 -4.42 -16.20
C ILE A 41 -6.53 -4.71 -17.69
N LYS A 42 -5.68 -5.61 -18.18
CA LYS A 42 -5.73 -6.11 -19.55
C LYS A 42 -6.19 -7.55 -19.50
N ARG A 43 -7.23 -7.89 -20.24
CA ARG A 43 -7.55 -9.29 -20.50
C ARG A 43 -6.83 -9.72 -21.77
N ASP A 44 -6.18 -10.87 -21.72
CA ASP A 44 -5.60 -11.53 -22.88
C ASP A 44 -6.16 -12.97 -22.91
N GLN A 45 -5.32 -13.99 -22.70
CA GLN A 45 -5.77 -15.34 -22.30
C GLN A 45 -6.34 -15.37 -20.87
N GLN A 46 -5.75 -14.56 -19.98
CA GLN A 46 -6.21 -14.32 -18.62
C GLN A 46 -6.15 -12.83 -18.26
N PHE A 47 -6.78 -12.40 -17.17
CA PHE A 47 -6.58 -11.04 -16.67
C PHE A 47 -5.13 -10.84 -16.24
N ASN A 48 -4.56 -9.72 -16.66
CA ASN A 48 -3.29 -9.17 -16.22
C ASN A 48 -3.59 -7.84 -15.54
N ILE A 49 -3.24 -7.73 -14.27
CA ILE A 49 -3.52 -6.56 -13.44
C ILE A 49 -2.20 -5.94 -13.06
N PHE A 50 -2.10 -4.63 -13.27
CA PHE A 50 -1.00 -3.81 -12.85
C PHE A 50 -1.52 -2.64 -12.04
N THR A 51 -0.93 -2.40 -10.88
CA THR A 51 -1.21 -1.23 -10.06
C THR A 51 0.08 -0.60 -9.58
N ASN A 52 0.11 0.73 -9.57
CA ASN A 52 1.18 1.49 -8.96
C ASN A 52 0.57 2.65 -8.18
N ILE A 53 0.97 2.79 -6.92
CA ILE A 53 0.47 3.80 -5.99
C ILE A 53 1.68 4.46 -5.34
N ILE A 54 1.67 5.78 -5.28
CA ILE A 54 2.68 6.60 -4.64
C ILE A 54 1.96 7.61 -3.76
N THR A 55 2.38 7.75 -2.52
CA THR A 55 1.96 8.86 -1.65
C THR A 55 3.13 9.77 -1.32
N GLN A 56 2.82 11.02 -1.04
CA GLN A 56 3.75 12.05 -0.59
C GLN A 56 3.13 12.81 0.57
N ASP A 57 3.86 12.90 1.68
CA ASP A 57 3.51 13.62 2.90
C ASP A 57 2.15 13.22 3.50
N MET A 58 1.80 11.93 3.44
CA MET A 58 0.50 11.47 3.96
C MET A 58 0.52 11.43 5.49
N ASN A 59 -0.36 12.19 6.14
CA ASN A 59 -0.53 12.14 7.59
C ASN A 59 -1.41 10.93 7.98
N VAL A 60 -0.75 9.79 8.12
CA VAL A 60 -1.40 8.53 8.51
C VAL A 60 -1.93 8.60 9.93
N GLY A 61 -1.31 9.36 10.83
CA GLY A 61 -1.83 9.58 12.17
C GLY A 61 -3.23 10.19 12.13
N GLN A 62 -3.43 11.23 11.33
CA GLN A 62 -4.75 11.84 11.12
C GLN A 62 -5.73 10.88 10.45
N MET A 63 -5.31 10.15 9.41
CA MET A 63 -6.18 9.19 8.72
C MET A 63 -6.61 8.03 9.63
N LEU A 64 -5.71 7.47 10.45
CA LEU A 64 -6.02 6.39 11.38
C LEU A 64 -6.95 6.86 12.50
N LYS A 65 -6.78 8.11 12.99
CA LYS A 65 -7.73 8.74 13.92
C LYS A 65 -9.13 8.86 13.32
N GLU A 66 -9.24 9.31 12.06
CA GLU A 66 -10.53 9.36 11.33
C GLU A 66 -11.15 7.96 11.13
N LEU A 67 -10.31 6.92 11.09
CA LEU A 67 -10.69 5.52 10.97
C LEU A 67 -10.84 4.79 12.31
N ASP A 68 -10.71 5.46 13.46
CA ASP A 68 -10.77 4.85 14.80
C ASP A 68 -9.88 3.59 14.93
N ILE A 69 -8.73 3.60 14.25
CA ILE A 69 -7.68 2.59 14.37
C ILE A 69 -6.64 3.19 15.31
N SER A 70 -6.20 2.41 16.31
CA SER A 70 -5.30 2.89 17.37
C SER A 70 -4.08 3.63 16.81
N GLU A 71 -3.65 4.66 17.54
CA GLU A 71 -2.55 5.60 17.21
C GLU A 71 -1.18 4.88 17.16
N MET A 72 -1.01 4.00 16.18
CA MET A 72 0.19 3.17 16.04
C MET A 72 1.40 4.01 15.59
N PHE A 73 1.15 5.12 14.88
CA PHE A 73 2.18 6.00 14.31
C PHE A 73 1.71 7.46 14.32
N ASP A 74 2.64 8.38 14.60
CA ASP A 74 2.47 9.82 14.42
C ASP A 74 3.61 10.33 13.53
N GLY A 75 3.28 10.99 12.41
CA GLY A 75 4.25 11.43 11.41
C GLY A 75 3.74 11.37 9.96
N ALA A 76 4.56 11.87 9.04
CA ALA A 76 4.33 11.78 7.60
C ALA A 76 4.85 10.44 7.08
N LEU A 77 4.03 9.76 6.28
CA LEU A 77 4.31 8.45 5.72
C LEU A 77 4.14 8.45 4.19
N ASP A 78 5.18 8.01 3.52
CA ASP A 78 5.24 7.82 2.08
C ASP A 78 5.22 6.34 1.75
N PHE A 79 4.25 5.92 0.95
CA PHE A 79 4.11 4.57 0.46
C PHE A 79 4.37 4.55 -1.03
N ARG A 80 5.13 3.56 -1.49
CA ARG A 80 5.24 3.20 -2.90
C ARG A 80 4.86 1.74 -3.04
N ILE A 81 3.79 1.48 -3.77
CA ILE A 81 3.29 0.15 -4.05
C ILE A 81 3.38 -0.04 -5.55
N HIS A 82 4.01 -1.12 -5.99
CA HIS A 82 4.01 -1.54 -7.38
C HIS A 82 3.69 -3.03 -7.39
N LEU A 83 2.53 -3.40 -7.95
CA LEU A 83 2.08 -4.79 -7.99
C LEU A 83 1.67 -5.18 -9.41
N LYS A 84 1.98 -6.42 -9.75
CA LYS A 84 1.55 -7.12 -10.95
C LYS A 84 0.96 -8.46 -10.54
N THR A 85 -0.09 -8.88 -11.22
CA THR A 85 -0.64 -10.23 -11.05
C THR A 85 -1.40 -10.67 -12.29
N GLN A 86 -1.70 -11.96 -12.36
CA GLN A 86 -2.46 -12.57 -13.44
C GLN A 86 -3.40 -13.68 -12.94
N GLY A 87 -4.45 -13.97 -13.70
CA GLY A 87 -5.38 -15.08 -13.45
C GLY A 87 -6.84 -14.72 -13.59
N GLU A 88 -7.72 -15.71 -13.54
CA GLU A 88 -9.18 -15.54 -13.65
C GLU A 88 -9.88 -15.49 -12.28
N SER A 89 -9.13 -15.70 -11.19
CA SER A 89 -9.67 -15.77 -9.83
C SER A 89 -8.77 -15.08 -8.83
N LEU A 90 -9.34 -14.67 -7.70
CA LEU A 90 -8.59 -14.06 -6.59
C LEU A 90 -7.45 -14.96 -6.08
N SER A 91 -7.66 -16.28 -6.04
CA SER A 91 -6.63 -17.23 -5.62
C SER A 91 -5.45 -17.24 -6.59
N GLN A 92 -5.72 -17.24 -7.91
CA GLN A 92 -4.67 -17.11 -8.91
C GLN A 92 -3.97 -15.76 -8.81
N TRP A 93 -4.72 -14.67 -8.58
CA TRP A 93 -4.11 -13.36 -8.38
C TRP A 93 -3.15 -13.33 -7.19
N MET A 94 -3.49 -14.03 -6.10
CA MET A 94 -2.58 -14.16 -4.95
C MET A 94 -1.35 -15.01 -5.29
N SER A 95 -1.54 -16.14 -6.00
CA SER A 95 -0.44 -17.02 -6.39
C SER A 95 0.54 -16.39 -7.36
N TYR A 96 0.08 -15.50 -8.25
CA TYR A 96 0.92 -14.81 -9.23
C TYR A 96 1.25 -13.36 -8.86
N LEU A 97 0.99 -12.96 -7.61
CA LEU A 97 1.29 -11.60 -7.16
C LEU A 97 2.80 -11.38 -7.10
N ASP A 98 3.28 -10.38 -7.82
CA ASP A 98 4.68 -9.96 -7.86
C ASP A 98 4.78 -8.44 -7.72
N GLY A 99 5.86 -7.97 -7.09
CA GLY A 99 6.16 -6.56 -7.00
C GLY A 99 6.79 -6.16 -5.67
N TYR A 100 6.61 -4.90 -5.28
CA TYR A 100 7.19 -4.39 -4.05
C TYR A 100 6.28 -3.36 -3.37
N VAL A 101 6.49 -3.25 -2.07
CA VAL A 101 5.92 -2.20 -1.22
C VAL A 101 7.08 -1.56 -0.48
N SER A 102 7.22 -0.25 -0.59
CA SER A 102 8.14 0.55 0.19
C SER A 102 7.37 1.53 1.06
N VAL A 103 7.82 1.66 2.30
CA VAL A 103 7.30 2.60 3.28
C VAL A 103 8.46 3.45 3.76
N GLN A 104 8.28 4.76 3.72
CA GLN A 104 9.22 5.75 4.25
C GLN A 104 8.48 6.62 5.25
N MET A 105 9.03 6.77 6.44
CA MET A 105 8.47 7.61 7.50
C MET A 105 9.49 8.67 7.87
N GLU A 106 9.13 9.94 7.71
CA GLU A 106 9.99 11.06 8.08
C GLU A 106 9.57 11.63 9.44
N ASN A 107 10.54 11.84 10.33
CA ASN A 107 10.34 12.44 11.67
C ASN A 107 9.26 11.76 12.53
N GLY A 108 8.97 10.48 12.25
CA GLY A 108 7.89 9.77 12.92
C GLY A 108 8.23 9.43 14.37
N LYS A 109 7.27 9.66 15.27
CA LYS A 109 7.35 9.17 16.65
C LYS A 109 6.59 7.86 16.72
N LEU A 110 7.32 6.81 17.11
CA LEU A 110 6.75 5.51 17.34
C LEU A 110 6.57 5.32 18.84
N TYR A 111 5.31 5.21 19.29
CA TYR A 111 5.03 5.06 20.70
C TYR A 111 5.55 3.70 21.19
N ASN A 112 6.23 3.72 22.35
CA ASN A 112 7.02 2.60 22.89
C ASN A 112 6.21 1.30 23.03
N GLN A 113 4.89 1.40 23.21
CA GLN A 113 3.97 0.26 23.28
C GLN A 113 3.87 -0.56 21.98
N TYR A 114 4.30 -0.01 20.84
CA TYR A 114 4.36 -0.69 19.54
C TYR A 114 5.80 -1.04 19.10
N VAL A 115 6.83 -0.60 19.85
CA VAL A 115 8.23 -0.95 19.59
C VAL A 115 8.47 -2.45 19.80
N ASN A 116 7.81 -3.06 20.80
CA ASN A 116 7.83 -4.52 20.99
C ASN A 116 7.13 -5.27 19.85
N MET A 117 6.12 -4.65 19.22
CA MET A 117 5.53 -5.22 18.02
C MET A 117 6.53 -5.15 16.86
N LEU A 118 7.32 -4.07 16.69
CA LEU A 118 8.34 -3.94 15.63
C LEU A 118 9.52 -4.92 15.69
N GLY A 119 9.61 -5.76 16.74
CA GLY A 119 10.30 -7.04 16.66
C GLY A 119 9.62 -7.97 15.63
N GLY A 120 9.90 -9.28 15.65
CA GLY A 120 9.36 -10.24 14.67
C GLY A 120 7.82 -10.22 14.47
N GLU A 121 7.06 -9.52 15.32
CA GLU A 121 5.60 -9.51 15.37
C GLU A 121 4.91 -8.49 14.44
N LEU A 122 5.51 -7.33 14.12
CA LEU A 122 4.89 -6.33 13.24
C LEU A 122 4.96 -6.78 11.79
N SER A 123 6.04 -7.48 11.44
CA SER A 123 6.08 -8.26 10.21
C SER A 123 4.89 -9.22 10.18
N SER A 124 4.64 -10.01 11.23
CA SER A 124 3.54 -10.99 11.27
C SER A 124 2.13 -10.38 11.17
N ASN A 125 1.88 -9.22 11.79
CA ASN A 125 0.58 -8.55 11.76
C ASN A 125 0.36 -7.73 10.48
N LEU A 126 1.39 -7.06 9.97
CA LEU A 126 1.33 -6.50 8.62
C LEU A 126 1.18 -7.61 7.58
N PHE A 127 1.90 -8.73 7.72
CA PHE A 127 1.76 -9.92 6.87
C PHE A 127 0.35 -10.47 6.88
N ARG A 128 -0.41 -10.42 7.99
CA ARG A 128 -1.83 -10.82 7.98
C ARG A 128 -2.71 -9.84 7.21
N LEU A 129 -2.38 -8.56 7.19
CA LEU A 129 -3.11 -7.56 6.40
C LEU A 129 -2.82 -7.69 4.89
N VAL A 130 -1.57 -7.94 4.51
CA VAL A 130 -1.19 -8.12 3.09
C VAL A 130 -1.38 -9.56 2.59
N ASN A 131 -1.43 -10.55 3.48
CA ASN A 131 -1.56 -11.97 3.17
C ASN A 131 -2.52 -12.71 4.14
N PRO A 132 -3.81 -12.33 4.18
CA PRO A 132 -4.78 -12.90 5.13
C PRO A 132 -4.99 -14.41 4.95
N MET A 133 -4.70 -14.97 3.76
CA MET A 133 -4.85 -16.40 3.47
C MET A 133 -3.55 -17.21 3.48
N LYS A 134 -2.41 -16.62 3.89
CA LYS A 134 -1.08 -17.27 3.87
C LYS A 134 -0.63 -17.79 2.48
N LYS A 135 -0.99 -17.11 1.39
CA LYS A 135 -0.68 -17.50 0.00
C LYS A 135 0.13 -16.45 -0.80
N ILE A 136 0.89 -15.61 -0.13
CA ILE A 136 1.75 -14.60 -0.76
C ILE A 136 3.12 -14.70 -0.10
N ASN A 137 4.17 -14.83 -0.90
CA ASN A 137 5.54 -14.83 -0.40
C ASN A 137 6.03 -13.38 -0.27
N ILE A 138 6.43 -12.98 0.94
CA ILE A 138 6.89 -11.61 1.21
C ILE A 138 8.27 -11.68 1.85
N ARG A 139 9.24 -11.03 1.20
CA ARG A 139 10.61 -10.91 1.68
C ARG A 139 10.87 -9.46 2.09
N ILE A 140 11.19 -9.25 3.37
CA ILE A 140 11.70 -7.96 3.83
C ILE A 140 13.14 -7.85 3.32
N LEU A 141 13.38 -6.88 2.44
CA LEU A 141 14.70 -6.66 1.86
C LEU A 141 15.56 -5.82 2.79
N THR A 142 14.97 -4.81 3.43
CA THR A 142 15.75 -3.79 4.14
C THR A 142 14.88 -3.03 5.13
N VAL A 143 15.48 -2.73 6.29
CA VAL A 143 14.97 -1.81 7.32
C VAL A 143 16.14 -1.00 7.86
N TRP A 144 16.17 0.33 7.65
CA TRP A 144 17.20 1.20 8.23
C TRP A 144 16.62 2.53 8.72
N PRO A 145 17.08 3.04 9.87
CA PRO A 145 16.95 4.44 10.24
C PRO A 145 18.07 5.26 9.58
N ARG A 146 17.74 6.36 8.90
CA ARG A 146 18.69 7.37 8.42
C ARG A 146 18.21 8.75 8.81
N ASP A 147 18.96 9.48 9.62
CA ASP A 147 18.66 10.87 9.96
C ASP A 147 17.17 11.09 10.37
N LEU A 148 16.67 10.26 11.31
CA LEU A 148 15.26 10.23 11.79
C LEU A 148 14.20 9.75 10.78
N THR A 149 14.64 9.21 9.64
CA THR A 149 13.77 8.60 8.63
C THR A 149 13.84 7.08 8.71
N PHE A 150 12.68 6.42 8.80
CA PHE A 150 12.57 4.97 8.75
C PHE A 150 12.19 4.54 7.33
N VAL A 151 12.95 3.62 6.73
CA VAL A 151 12.63 3.03 5.43
C VAL A 151 12.49 1.52 5.56
N MET A 152 11.35 0.99 5.11
CA MET A 152 11.10 -0.45 4.95
C MET A 152 10.80 -0.77 3.49
N VAL A 153 11.44 -1.81 2.96
CA VAL A 153 11.15 -2.34 1.62
C VAL A 153 10.80 -3.82 1.72
N MET A 154 9.65 -4.18 1.18
CA MET A 154 9.12 -5.53 1.09
C MET A 154 9.01 -5.92 -0.38
N GLN A 155 9.62 -7.03 -0.78
CA GLN A 155 9.39 -7.68 -2.06
C GLN A 155 8.28 -8.70 -1.90
N ILE A 156 7.32 -8.68 -2.82
CA ILE A 156 6.29 -9.70 -2.97
C ILE A 156 6.67 -10.58 -4.16
N GLN A 157 6.58 -11.89 -3.99
CA GLN A 157 6.89 -12.85 -5.05
C GLN A 157 5.74 -13.86 -5.21
N PRO A 158 5.56 -14.38 -6.43
CA PRO A 158 4.65 -15.48 -6.68
C PRO A 158 4.96 -16.70 -5.80
N LEU A 159 3.92 -17.49 -5.54
CA LEU A 159 4.05 -18.80 -4.86
C LEU A 159 4.65 -19.87 -5.77
#